data_AF-A0A4Y7ZCN1-F1
#
_entry.id   AF-A0A4Y7ZCN1-F1
#
_cell.length_a   1.000
_cell.length_b   1.000
_cell.length_c   1.000
_cell.angle_alpha   90.00
_cell.angle_beta   90.00
_cell.angle_gamma   90.00
#
_symmetry.space_group_name_H-M   'P 1'
#
loop_
_entity.id
_entity.type
_entity.pdbx_description
1 polymer ?
#
loop_
_entity_poly.entity_id
_entity_poly.type
_entity_poly.pdbx_seq_one_letter_code
_entity_poly.pdbx_strand_id
1 'polypeptide(L)' 'MTKNTRFSPEVRQRAIRMVLESQDEYDSQWAAICSIAPKIGCTPETLRVWVRQHERDT' A
#
# COMPACT_ATOMS: atom_id res chain seq x y z
N MET A 1 17.23 -6.96 18.25
CA MET A 1 16.88 -6.10 17.09
C MET A 1 15.38 -6.13 16.89
N THR A 2 14.61 -5.33 17.62
CA THR A 2 13.16 -5.24 17.42
C THR A 2 12.92 -4.25 16.29
N LYS A 3 12.92 -4.73 15.04
CA LYS A 3 12.30 -3.99 13.95
C LYS A 3 10.81 -3.94 14.30
N ASN A 4 10.43 -2.90 15.05
CA ASN A 4 9.06 -2.53 15.32
C ASN A 4 8.49 -2.07 13.98
N THR A 5 8.21 -3.03 13.09
CA THR A 5 7.52 -2.79 11.83
C THR A 5 6.16 -2.31 12.28
N ARG A 6 5.97 -0.98 12.35
CA ARG A 6 4.79 -0.32 12.90
C ARG A 6 3.48 -0.77 12.24
N PHE A 7 3.58 -1.53 11.15
CA PHE A 7 2.48 -2.13 10.41
C PHE A 7 2.67 -3.64 10.33
N SER A 8 1.67 -4.38 10.78
CA SER A 8 1.60 -5.83 10.62
C SER A 8 1.61 -6.23 9.14
N PRO A 9 2.14 -7.42 8.79
CA PRO A 9 2.15 -7.91 7.40
C PRO A 9 0.74 -7.97 6.80
N GLU A 10 -0.26 -8.31 7.61
CA GLU A 10 -1.67 -8.32 7.22
C GLU A 10 -2.16 -6.93 6.77
N VAL A 11 -1.75 -5.86 7.48
CA VAL A 11 -2.10 -4.48 7.12
C VAL A 11 -1.45 -4.09 5.80
N ARG A 12 -0.18 -4.46 5.61
CA ARG A 12 0.54 -4.22 4.35
C ARG A 12 -0.15 -4.94 3.18
N GLN A 13 -0.45 -6.22 3.31
CA GLN A 13 -1.11 -7.00 2.27
C GLN A 13 -2.51 -6.46 1.95
N ARG A 14 -3.29 -6.11 2.98
CA ARG A 14 -4.61 -5.49 2.81
C ARG A 14 -4.52 -4.17 2.05
N ALA A 15 -3.53 -3.33 2.39
CA ALA A 15 -3.34 -2.04 1.73
C ALA A 15 -2.92 -2.20 0.26
N ILE A 16 -2.01 -3.12 -0.05
CA ILE A 16 -1.60 -3.43 -1.42
C ILE A 16 -2.78 -3.96 -2.23
N ARG A 17 -3.52 -4.94 -1.69
CA ARG A 17 -4.70 -5.50 -2.36
C ARG A 17 -5.73 -4.41 -2.67
N MET A 18 -6.03 -3.54 -1.71
CA MET A 18 -6.95 -2.43 -1.92
C MET A 18 -6.48 -1.47 -3.03
N VAL A 19 -5.17 -1.20 -3.13
CA VAL A 19 -4.63 -0.38 -4.22
C VAL A 19 -4.81 -1.06 -5.57
N LEU A 20 -4.54 -2.36 -5.65
CA LEU A 20 -4.66 -3.13 -6.89
C LEU A 20 -6.13 -3.30 -7.32
N GLU A 21 -7.05 -3.42 -6.38
CA GLU A 21 -8.49 -3.49 -6.67
C GLU A 21 -9.02 -2.14 -7.15
N SER A 22 -8.66 -1.04 -6.47
CA SER A 22 -9.13 0.28 -6.85
C SER A 22 -8.35 0.93 -8.00
N GLN A 23 -7.23 0.35 -8.46
CA GLN A 23 -6.42 0.99 -9.52
C GLN A 23 -7.19 1.24 -10.82
N ASP A 24 -8.22 0.43 -11.09
CA ASP A 24 -9.09 0.56 -12.28
C ASP A 24 -10.11 1.69 -12.14
N GLU A 25 -10.48 2.02 -10.90
CA GLU A 25 -11.43 3.11 -10.57
C GLU A 25 -10.76 4.50 -10.57
N TYR A 26 -9.42 4.57 -10.58
CA TYR A 26 -8.66 5.80 -10.54
C TYR A 26 -7.84 6.00 -11.82
N ASP A 27 -7.69 7.26 -12.25
CA ASP A 27 -6.90 7.67 -13.42
C ASP A 27 -5.42 7.21 -13.37
N SER A 28 -4.92 6.88 -12.17
CA SER A 28 -3.54 6.44 -11.97
C SER A 28 -3.41 5.66 -10.66
N GLN A 29 -2.47 4.70 -10.66
CA GLN A 29 -2.09 3.97 -9.45
C GLN A 29 -1.67 4.90 -8.30
N TRP A 30 -1.04 6.04 -8.61
CA TRP A 30 -0.71 7.06 -7.61
C TRP A 30 -1.95 7.71 -6.96
N ALA A 31 -3.01 7.94 -7.73
CA ALA A 31 -4.27 8.47 -7.20
C ALA A 31 -4.98 7.46 -6.29
N ALA A 32 -4.94 6.18 -6.65
CA ALA A 32 -5.41 5.08 -5.79
C ALA A 32 -4.60 5.02 -4.47
N ILE A 33 -3.27 5.06 -4.56
CA ILE A 33 -2.37 5.07 -3.39
C ILE A 33 -2.66 6.26 -2.47
N CYS A 34 -2.79 7.47 -3.02
CA CYS A 34 -3.08 8.68 -2.24
C CYS A 34 -4.43 8.59 -1.51
N SER A 35 -5.43 7.97 -2.15
CA SER A 35 -6.76 7.77 -1.57
C SER A 35 -6.80 6.67 -0.49
N ILE A 36 -5.92 5.67 -0.58
CA ILE A 36 -5.92 4.50 0.33
C ILE A 36 -4.98 4.69 1.52
N ALA A 37 -3.86 5.38 1.34
CA ALA A 37 -2.91 5.68 2.41
C ALA A 37 -3.56 6.23 3.71
N PRO A 38 -4.43 7.26 3.67
CA PRO A 38 -5.11 7.75 4.87
C PRO A 38 -6.10 6.74 5.47
N LYS A 39 -6.68 5.82 4.68
CA LYS A 39 -7.58 4.76 5.18
C LYS A 39 -6.84 3.74 6.05
N ILE A 40 -5.55 3.53 5.79
CA ILE A 40 -4.69 2.60 6.52
C ILE A 40 -3.95 3.31 7.67
N GLY A 41 -3.87 4.64 7.64
CA GLY A 41 -3.07 5.42 8.58
C GLY A 41 -1.58 5.39 8.24
N CYS A 42 -1.22 5.23 6.96
CA CYS A 42 0.15 5.31 6.49
C CYS A 42 0.34 6.44 5.48
N THR A 43 1.58 6.80 5.18
CA THR A 43 1.85 7.79 4.12
C THR A 43 1.74 7.15 2.74
N PRO A 44 1.33 7.90 1.70
CA PRO A 44 1.26 7.38 0.34
C PRO A 44 2.61 6.88 -0.18
N GLU A 45 3.71 7.49 0.24
CA GLU A 45 5.06 6.99 -0.05
C GLU A 45 5.31 5.60 0.54
N THR A 46 4.88 5.36 1.80
CA THR A 46 4.99 4.04 2.44
C THR A 46 4.23 2.98 1.65
N LEU A 47 2.99 3.30 1.26
CA LEU A 47 2.14 2.40 0.49
C LEU A 47 2.72 2.14 -0.91
N ARG A 48 3.28 3.14 -1.57
CA ARG A 48 3.98 2.99 -2.85
C ARG A 48 5.17 2.02 -2.75
N VAL A 49 5.98 2.12 -1.68
CA VAL A 49 7.10 1.19 -1.45
C VAL A 49 6.57 -0.23 -1.28
N TRP A 50 5.45 -0.42 -0.60
CA TRP A 50 4.85 -1.74 -0.39
C TRP A 50 4.36 -2.36 -1.69
N VAL A 51 3.66 -1.59 -2.53
CA VAL A 51 3.19 -2.08 -3.83
C VAL A 51 4.37 -2.43 -4.73
N ARG A 52 5.39 -1.57 -4.81
CA ARG A 52 6.59 -1.82 -5.62
C ARG A 52 7.44 -2.99 -5.11
N GLN A 53 7.39 -3.28 -3.81
CA GLN A 53 8.01 -4.46 -3.23
C GLN A 53 7.21 -5.72 -3.57
N HIS A 54 5.87 -5.64 -3.57
CA HIS A 54 5.00 -6.73 -3.95
C HIS A 54 5.16 -7.11 -5.43
N GLU A 55 5.26 -6.13 -6.33
CA GLU A 55 5.57 -6.34 -7.76
C GLU A 55 6.93 -7.01 -8.01
N ARG A 56 7.85 -6.96 -7.03
CA ARG A 56 9.16 -7.63 -7.12
C ARG A 56 9.17 -9.03 -6.51
N ASP A 57 8.30 -9.26 -5.55
CA ASP A 57 8.16 -10.51 -4.80
C ASP A 57 7.22 -11.49 -5.51
N THR A 58 6.36 -10.97 -6.38
CA THR A 58 5.45 -11.72 -7.27
C THR A 58 6.09 -11.85 -8.65
#